data_AF-L9MY67-F1
#
_entry.id   AF-L9MY67-F1
#
_cell.length_a   1.000
_cell.length_b   1.000
_cell.length_c   1.000
_cell.angle_alpha   90.00
_cell.angle_beta   90.00
_cell.angle_gamma   90.00
#
_symmetry.space_group_name_H-M   'P 1'
#
loop_
_entity.id
_entity.type
_entity.pdbx_description
1 polymer ?
#
loop_
_entity_poly.entity_id
_entity_poly.type
_entity_poly.pdbx_seq_one_letter_code
_entity_poly.pdbx_strand_id
1 'polypeptide(L)' 'ASGTDKNYDLTFVDGALDIAKAKATVTANSLNTVYNGKDQTASGFTASGLVNGENASVLAGVTSSSVTAKDAGNYVHTA' A
#
# COMPACT_ATOMS: atom_id res chain seq x y z
N ALA A 1 32.52 12.36 -7.21
CA ALA A 1 32.75 13.64 -7.92
C ALA A 1 34.10 13.59 -8.65
N SER A 2 34.38 14.50 -9.59
CA SER A 2 35.64 14.51 -10.34
C SER A 2 36.17 15.92 -10.58
N GLY A 3 37.49 16.08 -10.61
CA GLY A 3 38.19 17.33 -10.91
C GLY A 3 39.69 17.21 -10.69
N THR A 4 40.43 18.19 -11.17
CA THR A 4 41.88 18.32 -10.94
C THR A 4 42.21 19.76 -10.57
N ASP A 5 43.25 19.94 -9.75
CA ASP A 5 43.77 21.25 -9.38
C ASP A 5 45.29 21.27 -9.53
N LYS A 6 45.86 22.46 -9.76
CA LYS A 6 47.30 22.61 -10.00
C LYS A 6 48.13 22.54 -8.71
N ASN A 7 47.53 22.85 -7.56
CA ASN A 7 48.21 23.03 -6.28
C ASN A 7 47.77 22.01 -5.21
N TYR A 8 46.68 21.26 -5.43
CA TYR A 8 46.13 20.31 -4.45
C TYR A 8 45.92 18.89 -5.02
N ASP A 9 46.27 17.88 -4.21
CA ASP A 9 45.86 16.50 -4.42
C ASP A 9 44.44 16.29 -3.90
N LEU A 10 43.49 16.18 -4.82
CA LEU A 10 42.08 16.02 -4.48
C LEU A 10 41.75 14.57 -4.17
N THR A 11 41.16 14.33 -2.99
CA THR A 11 40.50 13.06 -2.65
C THR A 11 39.00 13.27 -2.64
N PHE A 12 38.26 12.40 -3.33
CA PHE A 12 36.81 12.45 -3.36
C PHE A 12 36.25 11.34 -2.46
N VAL A 13 35.36 11.73 -1.56
CA VAL A 13 34.61 10.81 -0.70
C VAL A 13 33.18 10.81 -1.19
N ASP A 14 32.64 9.62 -1.44
CA ASP A 14 31.26 9.48 -1.88
C ASP A 14 30.29 9.66 -0.71
N GLY A 15 29.17 10.33 -0.98
CA GLY A 15 28.03 10.39 -0.08
C GLY A 15 27.04 9.24 -0.34
N ALA A 16 26.08 9.08 0.57
CA ALA A 16 24.98 8.13 0.41
C ALA A 16 23.63 8.84 0.50
N LEU A 17 22.66 8.36 -0.29
CA LEU A 17 21.25 8.71 -0.19
C LEU A 17 20.49 7.48 0.30
N ASP A 18 19.90 7.58 1.49
CA ASP A 18 18.99 6.58 2.02
C ASP A 18 17.55 7.06 1.84
N ILE A 19 16.69 6.20 1.29
CA ILE A 19 15.26 6.48 1.09
C ILE A 19 14.48 5.45 1.89
N ALA A 20 13.99 5.88 3.06
CA ALA A 20 13.15 5.06 3.90
C ALA A 20 11.80 4.77 3.24
N LYS A 21 11.19 3.64 3.60
CA LYS A 21 9.85 3.29 3.14
C LYS A 21 8.80 4.27 3.68
N ALA A 22 7.89 4.72 2.82
CA ALA A 22 6.69 5.41 3.24
C ALA A 22 5.74 4.46 4.00
N LYS A 23 4.93 4.99 4.91
CA LYS A 23 3.92 4.22 5.63
C LYS A 23 2.61 4.24 4.85
N ALA A 24 2.12 3.07 4.46
CA ALA A 24 0.80 2.88 3.86
C ALA A 24 -0.07 1.99 4.74
N THR A 25 -1.38 2.20 4.69
CA THR A 25 -2.37 1.35 5.37
C THR A 25 -3.31 0.75 4.34
N VAL A 26 -3.43 -0.57 4.33
CA VAL A 26 -4.37 -1.32 3.50
C VAL A 26 -5.58 -1.69 4.35
N THR A 27 -6.79 -1.35 3.88
CA THR A 27 -8.04 -1.57 4.60
C THR A 27 -9.00 -2.37 3.75
N ALA A 28 -9.50 -3.48 4.28
CA ALA A 28 -10.45 -4.35 3.58
C ALA A 28 -11.80 -3.63 3.43
N ASN A 29 -12.45 -3.78 2.27
CA ASN A 29 -13.69 -3.07 1.99
C ASN A 29 -14.86 -3.64 2.82
N SER A 30 -15.54 -2.79 3.56
CA SER A 30 -16.71 -3.22 4.34
C SER A 30 -17.99 -3.15 3.51
N LEU A 31 -18.83 -4.17 3.64
CA LEU A 31 -20.20 -4.17 3.13
C LEU A 31 -21.18 -4.27 4.30
N ASN A 32 -22.12 -3.32 4.40
CA ASN A 32 -23.22 -3.37 5.35
C ASN A 32 -24.54 -3.39 4.58
N THR A 33 -25.33 -4.44 4.76
CA THR A 33 -26.58 -4.65 4.01
C THR A 33 -27.63 -5.31 4.91
N VAL A 34 -28.90 -5.14 4.56
CA VAL A 34 -30.03 -5.79 5.25
C VAL A 34 -30.24 -7.17 4.64
N TYR A 35 -30.53 -8.16 5.48
CA TYR A 35 -30.90 -9.50 5.03
C TYR A 35 -32.02 -9.45 3.98
N ASN A 36 -31.75 -10.00 2.80
CA ASN A 36 -32.67 -9.99 1.67
C ASN A 36 -32.89 -11.40 1.07
N GLY A 37 -32.47 -12.44 1.79
CA GLY A 37 -32.58 -13.82 1.33
C GLY A 37 -31.62 -14.23 0.21
N LYS A 38 -30.61 -13.41 -0.13
CA LYS A 38 -29.56 -13.74 -1.11
C LYS A 38 -28.18 -13.70 -0.47
N ASP A 39 -27.22 -14.33 -1.13
CA ASP A 39 -25.81 -14.23 -0.75
C ASP A 39 -25.30 -12.80 -0.93
N GLN A 40 -24.46 -12.37 0.00
CA GLN A 40 -23.83 -11.06 0.05
C GLN A 40 -22.32 -11.25 0.15
N THR A 41 -21.57 -10.51 -0.67
CA THR A 41 -20.11 -10.66 -0.76
C THR A 41 -19.41 -9.34 -0.48
N ALA A 42 -18.48 -9.35 0.48
CA ALA A 42 -17.51 -8.28 0.67
C ALA A 42 -16.15 -8.70 0.09
N SER A 43 -15.51 -7.79 -0.65
CA SER A 43 -14.23 -8.04 -1.32
C SER A 43 -13.50 -6.75 -1.67
N GLY A 44 -12.19 -6.86 -1.88
CA GLY A 44 -11.34 -5.75 -2.28
C GLY A 44 -10.82 -4.96 -1.08
N PHE A 45 -10.01 -3.95 -1.38
CA PHE A 45 -9.40 -3.09 -0.37
C PHE A 45 -9.28 -1.65 -0.87
N THR A 46 -9.03 -0.75 0.07
CA THR A 46 -8.55 0.62 -0.17
C THR A 46 -7.19 0.81 0.49
N ALA A 47 -6.43 1.78 0.00
CA ALA A 47 -5.12 2.12 0.54
C ALA A 47 -5.01 3.62 0.82
N SER A 48 -4.35 3.97 1.93
CA SER A 48 -4.03 5.35 2.30
C SER A 48 -2.55 5.48 2.69
N GLY A 49 -2.03 6.72 2.70
CA GLY A 49 -0.61 6.99 2.98
C GLY A 49 0.32 6.79 1.77
N LEU A 50 -0.25 6.55 0.59
CA LEU A 50 0.47 6.59 -0.69
C LEU A 50 0.85 8.05 -1.01
N VAL A 51 1.99 8.23 -1.67
CA VAL A 51 2.60 9.55 -1.88
C VAL A 51 2.46 9.99 -3.33
N ASN A 52 2.78 11.25 -3.63
CA ASN A 52 2.86 11.73 -5.02
C ASN A 52 1.60 11.47 -5.89
N GLY A 53 0.40 11.47 -5.28
CA GLY A 53 -0.85 11.23 -6.01
C GLY A 53 -1.07 9.78 -6.46
N GLU A 54 -0.28 8.84 -5.94
CA GLU A 54 -0.44 7.41 -6.18
C GLU A 54 -1.79 6.87 -5.63
N ASN A 55 -2.22 5.74 -6.19
CA ASN A 55 -3.40 5.02 -5.74
C ASN A 55 -3.11 3.52 -5.60
N ALA A 56 -4.10 2.74 -5.15
CA ALA A 56 -3.94 1.31 -4.82
C ALA A 56 -3.37 0.44 -5.95
N SER A 57 -3.37 0.89 -7.21
CA SER A 57 -2.77 0.15 -8.34
C SER A 57 -1.26 -0.08 -8.20
N VAL A 58 -0.56 0.77 -7.43
CA VAL A 58 0.88 0.59 -7.16
C VAL A 58 1.16 -0.59 -6.21
N LEU A 59 0.13 -1.08 -5.52
CA LEU A 59 0.21 -2.22 -4.59
C LEU A 59 -0.11 -3.54 -5.30
N ALA A 60 0.44 -3.78 -6.49
CA ALA A 60 0.10 -4.92 -7.34
C ALA A 60 0.31 -6.31 -6.72
N GLY A 61 1.10 -6.41 -5.64
CA GLY A 61 1.31 -7.65 -4.88
C GLY A 61 0.37 -7.84 -3.69
N VAL A 62 -0.53 -6.89 -3.41
CA VAL A 62 -1.50 -6.97 -2.32
C VAL A 62 -2.77 -7.64 -2.83
N THR A 63 -3.24 -8.65 -2.09
CA THR A 63 -4.46 -9.40 -2.38
C THR A 63 -5.34 -9.46 -1.15
N SER A 64 -6.58 -9.01 -1.27
CA SER A 64 -7.59 -9.16 -0.22
C SER A 64 -8.32 -10.49 -0.35
N SER A 65 -8.63 -11.11 0.77
CA SER A 65 -9.62 -12.19 0.83
C SER A 65 -11.03 -11.65 0.50
N SER A 66 -11.97 -12.56 0.25
CA SER A 66 -13.39 -12.24 0.16
C SER A 66 -14.17 -13.09 1.17
N VAL A 67 -15.33 -12.60 1.56
CA VAL A 67 -16.27 -13.35 2.38
C VAL A 67 -17.65 -13.27 1.76
N THR A 68 -18.32 -14.43 1.67
CA THR A 68 -19.69 -14.56 1.20
C THR A 68 -20.54 -15.18 2.30
N ALA A 69 -21.63 -14.51 2.65
CA ALA A 69 -22.58 -14.99 3.65
C ALA A 69 -24.00 -14.55 3.30
N LYS A 70 -24.98 -15.23 3.87
CA LYS A 70 -26.41 -14.98 3.62
C LYS A 70 -27.14 -14.52 4.87
N ASP A 71 -26.92 -15.22 5.99
CA ASP A 71 -27.62 -14.96 7.23
C ASP A 71 -27.17 -13.65 7.88
N ALA A 72 -27.99 -13.10 8.76
CA ALA A 72 -27.62 -11.92 9.52
C ALA A 72 -26.48 -12.25 10.49
N GLY A 73 -25.40 -11.46 10.43
CA GLY A 73 -24.24 -11.67 11.28
C GLY A 73 -23.07 -10.77 10.92
N ASN A 74 -21.99 -10.88 11.70
CA ASN A 74 -20.74 -10.18 11.45
C ASN A 74 -19.73 -11.17 10.84
N TYR A 75 -19.32 -10.89 9.61
CA TYR A 75 -18.38 -11.72 8.86
C TYR A 75 -17.12 -10.90 8.56
N VAL A 76 -15.96 -11.42 8.95
CA VAL A 76 -14.67 -10.74 8.80
C VAL A 76 -13.97 -11.24 7.54
N HIS A 77 -13.34 -10.33 6.81
CA HIS A 77 -12.38 -10.62 5.75
C HIS A 77 -11.15 -9.72 5.91
N THR A 78 -10.00 -10.17 5.40
CA THR A 78 -8.72 -9.46 5.46
C THR A 78 -8.38 -8.80 4.13
N ALA A 79 -7.72 -7.65 4.23
CA ALA A 79 -7.13 -6.92 3.11
C ALA A 79 -5.85 -7.59 2.61
#